data_AF-A0A8X6MWF7-F1
#
_entry.id   AF-A0A8X6MWF7-F1
#
_cell.length_a   1.000
_cell.length_b   1.000
_cell.length_c   1.000
_cell.angle_alpha   90.00
_cell.angle_beta   90.00
_cell.angle_gamma   90.00
#
_symmetry.space_group_name_H-M   'P 1'
#
loop_
_entity.id
_entity.type
_entity.pdbx_description
1 polymer ?
#
loop_
_entity_poly.entity_id
_entity_poly.type
_entity_poly.pdbx_seq_one_letter_code
_entity_poly.pdbx_strand_id
1 'polypeptide(L)'
;MLGIQRIRTTPYHPSSNGMVERLHRTLKQCHDTKWRESLPVVLLGLLAHIKEDLNASCAEMVFGKTIVLPGEFFEPPSQAPIDLSEFLLRLRETFLTLKPTPASCHPSTSCFVHTALKTCSHVFVEVEGLKPSLTAPYQGPFEVLS
;
A
#
# COMPACT_ATOMS: atom_id res chain seq x y z
N MET A 1 30.12 2.35 13.69
CA MET A 1 29.30 2.12 12.47
C MET A 1 28.13 1.23 12.89
N LEU A 2 26.87 1.60 12.62
CA LEU A 2 25.67 0.99 13.22
C LEU A 2 25.33 -0.45 12.75
N GLY A 3 26.21 -1.12 12.00
CA GLY A 3 25.95 -2.46 11.46
C GLY A 3 24.82 -2.55 10.42
N ILE A 4 24.35 -1.40 9.90
CA ILE A 4 23.21 -1.33 8.98
C ILE A 4 23.66 -1.71 7.55
N GLN A 5 23.03 -2.73 6.98
CA GLN A 5 23.18 -3.08 5.56
C GLN A 5 22.22 -2.27 4.70
N ARG A 6 22.75 -1.52 3.72
CA ARG A 6 21.94 -0.76 2.77
C ARG A 6 21.58 -1.63 1.57
N ILE A 7 20.28 -1.85 1.37
CA ILE A 7 19.74 -2.48 0.16
C ILE A 7 19.30 -1.36 -0.80
N ARG A 8 19.60 -1.49 -2.10
CA ARG A 8 19.18 -0.56 -3.15
C ARG A 8 18.24 -1.27 -4.11
N THR A 9 17.20 -0.58 -4.54
CA THR A 9 16.32 -1.03 -5.61
C THR A 9 16.88 -0.61 -6.97
N THR A 10 16.40 -1.26 -8.03
CA THR A 10 16.69 -0.82 -9.40
C THR A 10 16.12 0.58 -9.66
N PRO A 11 16.82 1.44 -10.42
CA PRO A 11 16.32 2.76 -10.79
C PRO A 11 14.96 2.67 -11.48
N TYR A 12 14.08 3.64 -11.22
CA TYR A 12 12.78 3.81 -11.89
C TYR A 12 11.85 2.58 -11.83
N HIS A 13 12.07 1.68 -10.87
CA HIS A 13 11.25 0.50 -10.66
C HIS A 13 10.55 0.57 -9.29
N PRO A 14 9.50 1.40 -9.11
CA PRO A 14 8.84 1.60 -7.82
C PRO A 14 8.24 0.32 -7.24
N SER A 15 7.92 -0.67 -8.09
CA SER A 15 7.50 -2.01 -7.68
C SER A 15 8.53 -2.74 -6.81
N SER A 16 9.84 -2.48 -6.97
CA SER A 16 10.88 -3.03 -6.10
C SER A 16 10.70 -2.61 -4.64
N ASN A 17 10.07 -1.46 -4.38
CA ASN A 17 9.74 -0.97 -3.04
C ASN A 17 8.22 -0.84 -2.84
N GLY A 18 7.45 -1.73 -3.47
CA GLY A 18 6.00 -1.59 -3.60
C GLY A 18 5.23 -1.49 -2.28
N MET A 19 5.75 -2.05 -1.18
CA MET A 19 5.12 -1.90 0.14
C MET A 19 5.11 -0.44 0.62
N VAL A 20 6.25 0.25 0.52
CA VAL A 20 6.38 1.65 0.90
C VAL A 20 5.59 2.55 -0.05
N GLU A 21 5.62 2.26 -1.36
CA GLU A 21 4.84 3.04 -2.34
C GLU A 21 3.33 2.92 -2.11
N ARG A 22 2.83 1.73 -1.74
CA ARG A 22 1.43 1.54 -1.35
C ARG A 22 1.08 2.32 -0.08
N LEU A 23 1.96 2.32 0.92
CA LEU A 23 1.78 3.12 2.15
C LEU A 23 1.70 4.62 1.83
N HIS A 24 2.58 5.13 0.96
CA HIS A 24 2.54 6.52 0.50
C HIS A 24 1.23 6.88 -0.16
N ARG A 25 0.64 5.99 -0.96
CA ARG A 25 -0.67 6.22 -1.58
C ARG A 25 -1.76 6.43 -0.53
N THR A 26 -1.84 5.57 0.49
CA THR A 26 -2.83 5.72 1.57
C THR A 26 -2.59 7.00 2.36
N LEU A 27 -1.33 7.33 2.68
CA LEU A 27 -0.99 8.55 3.41
C LEU A 27 -1.42 9.82 2.66
N LYS A 28 -1.22 9.86 1.33
CA LYS A 28 -1.62 10.99 0.48
C LYS A 28 -3.13 11.13 0.34
N GLN A 29 -3.90 10.06 0.48
CA GLN A 29 -5.38 10.11 0.45
C GLN A 29 -5.95 10.77 1.72
N CYS A 30 -5.26 10.63 2.86
CA CYS A 30 -5.68 11.19 4.14
C CYS A 30 -5.18 12.64 4.37
N HIS A 31 -4.68 13.30 3.32
CA HIS A 31 -4.05 14.62 3.42
C HIS A 31 -5.08 15.76 3.39
N ASP A 32 -5.01 16.65 4.37
CA ASP A 32 -5.74 17.92 4.43
C ASP A 32 -4.74 19.10 4.25
N THR A 33 -5.25 20.30 3.99
CA THR A 33 -4.51 21.57 3.85
C THR A 33 -3.47 21.81 4.95
N LYS A 34 -3.68 21.29 6.17
CA LYS A 34 -2.75 21.33 7.30
C LYS A 34 -2.10 19.97 7.62
N TRP A 35 -1.62 19.27 6.60
CA TRP A 35 -1.07 17.91 6.74
C TRP A 35 -0.03 17.71 7.83
N ARG A 36 0.76 18.73 8.18
CA ARG A 36 1.76 18.66 9.26
C ARG A 36 1.11 18.42 10.62
N GLU A 37 -0.06 19.01 10.85
CA GLU A 37 -0.82 18.88 12.10
C GLU A 37 -1.60 17.55 12.15
N SER A 38 -2.12 17.10 11.01
CA SER A 38 -2.88 15.85 10.94
C SER A 38 -2.02 14.59 10.80
N LEU A 39 -0.75 14.71 10.39
CA LEU A 39 0.16 13.57 10.16
C LEU A 39 0.24 12.59 11.36
N PRO A 40 0.41 13.03 12.62
CA PRO A 40 0.45 12.10 13.75
C PRO A 40 -0.85 11.29 13.90
N VAL A 41 -2.00 11.92 13.67
CA VAL A 41 -3.32 11.28 13.77
C VAL A 41 -3.51 10.27 12.62
N VAL A 42 -3.11 10.64 11.41
CA VAL A 42 -3.16 9.74 10.25
C VAL A 42 -2.27 8.52 10.47
N LEU A 43 -1.04 8.72 10.94
CA LEU A 43 -0.13 7.62 11.26
C LEU A 43 -0.68 6.71 12.36
N LEU A 44 -1.30 7.29 13.39
CA LEU A 44 -1.97 6.51 14.44
C LEU A 44 -3.10 5.65 13.87
N GLY A 45 -3.93 6.22 12.99
CA GLY A 45 -4.99 5.48 12.30
C GLY A 45 -4.45 4.33 11.43
N LEU A 46 -3.36 4.57 10.70
CA LEU A 46 -2.69 3.53 9.90
C LEU A 46 -2.10 2.40 10.75
N LEU A 47 -1.68 2.69 11.99
CA LEU A 47 -1.18 1.69 12.93
C LEU A 47 -2.31 0.86 13.55
N ALA A 48 -3.46 1.48 13.83
CA ALA A 48 -4.64 0.84 14.42
C ALA A 48 -5.48 0.06 13.39
N HIS A 49 -5.38 0.39 12.11
CA HIS A 49 -6.18 -0.22 11.06
C HIS A 49 -5.88 -1.72 10.93
N ILE A 50 -6.93 -2.54 10.99
CA ILE A 50 -6.86 -3.98 10.75
C ILE A 50 -6.64 -4.21 9.27
N LYS A 51 -5.54 -4.88 8.93
CA LYS A 51 -5.28 -5.30 7.56
C LYS A 51 -5.94 -6.66 7.32
N GLU A 52 -6.98 -6.68 6.48
CA GLU A 52 -7.79 -7.89 6.20
C GLU A 52 -6.94 -9.10 5.78
N ASP A 53 -5.92 -8.89 4.94
CA ASP A 53 -5.01 -9.96 4.49
C ASP A 53 -4.28 -10.69 5.64
N LEU A 54 -4.02 -9.97 6.74
CA LEU A 54 -3.27 -10.47 7.90
C LEU A 54 -4.19 -10.76 9.08
N ASN A 55 -5.45 -10.33 9.02
CA ASN A 55 -6.41 -10.31 10.12
C ASN A 55 -5.83 -9.69 11.42
N ALA A 56 -4.96 -8.69 11.27
CA ALA A 56 -4.27 -8.01 12.37
C ALA A 56 -3.88 -6.58 11.98
N SER A 57 -3.74 -5.71 12.98
CA SER A 57 -3.22 -4.35 12.84
C SER A 57 -1.70 -4.29 12.95
N CYS A 58 -1.07 -3.25 12.38
CA CYS A 58 0.38 -3.04 12.53
C CYS A 58 0.79 -2.90 13.99
N ALA A 59 -0.03 -2.23 14.81
CA ALA A 59 0.21 -2.09 16.24
C ALA A 59 0.21 -3.43 16.97
N GLU A 60 -0.75 -4.32 16.68
CA GLU A 60 -0.77 -5.66 17.25
C GLU A 60 0.44 -6.49 16.84
N MET A 61 0.87 -6.40 15.58
CA MET A 61 2.04 -7.14 15.10
C MET A 61 3.36 -6.70 15.76
N VAL A 62 3.49 -5.40 16.08
CA VAL A 62 4.71 -4.84 16.67
C VAL A 62 4.71 -4.92 18.19
N PHE A 63 3.58 -4.63 18.83
CA PHE A 63 3.46 -4.50 20.29
C PHE A 63 2.75 -5.69 20.96
N GLY A 64 2.16 -6.61 20.20
CA GLY A 64 1.39 -7.74 20.72
C GLY A 64 0.02 -7.37 21.29
N LYS A 65 -0.44 -6.12 21.10
CA LYS A 65 -1.73 -5.61 21.60
C LYS A 65 -2.27 -4.50 20.71
N THR A 66 -3.59 -4.29 20.76
CA THR A 66 -4.24 -3.14 20.13
C THR A 66 -3.80 -1.84 20.80
N ILE A 67 -3.73 -0.76 20.01
CA ILE A 67 -3.52 0.59 20.53
C ILE A 67 -4.87 1.23 20.85
N VAL A 68 -4.94 1.91 21.99
CA VAL A 68 -6.15 2.63 22.40
C VAL A 68 -6.19 3.97 21.68
N LEU A 69 -7.28 4.25 20.98
CA LEU A 69 -7.44 5.51 20.24
C LEU A 69 -8.04 6.59 21.15
N PRO A 70 -7.67 7.88 20.96
CA PRO A 70 -8.23 8.99 21.76
C PRO A 70 -9.77 9.07 21.74
N GLY A 71 -10.42 8.60 20.66
CA GLY A 71 -11.89 8.54 20.55
C GLY A 71 -12.54 7.41 21.34
N GLU A 72 -11.81 6.34 21.69
CA GLU A 72 -12.31 5.25 22.52
C GLU A 72 -12.42 5.63 24.00
N PHE A 73 -11.73 6.70 24.43
CA PHE A 73 -11.85 7.23 25.80
C PHE A 73 -13.16 8.00 26.04
N PHE A 74 -13.81 8.48 24.97
CA PHE A 74 -15.05 9.24 25.07
C PHE A 74 -16.23 8.31 24.81
N GLU A 75 -16.74 7.67 25.85
CA GLU A 75 -18.06 7.02 25.78
C GLU A 75 -19.11 8.06 25.34
N PRO A 76 -19.91 7.83 24.28
CA PRO A 76 -21.19 8.52 24.19
C PRO A 76 -22.09 8.01 25.34
N PRO A 77 -22.82 8.90 26.04
CA PRO A 77 -23.67 8.47 27.15
C PRO A 77 -24.79 7.56 26.65
N SER A 78 -24.91 6.39 27.29
CA SER A 78 -26.09 5.50 27.31
C SER A 78 -26.68 5.15 25.94
N GLN A 79 -26.21 4.06 25.33
CA GLN A 79 -27.10 3.31 24.44
C GLN A 79 -28.27 2.79 25.28
N ALA A 80 -29.46 3.36 25.08
CA ALA A 80 -30.71 2.62 25.34
C ALA A 80 -30.56 1.23 24.70
N PRO A 81 -31.12 0.16 25.30
CA PRO A 81 -30.91 -1.20 24.81
C PRO A 81 -31.27 -1.23 23.34
N ILE A 82 -30.25 -1.41 22.50
CA ILE A 82 -30.45 -1.61 21.07
C ILE A 82 -31.30 -2.87 20.98
N ASP A 83 -32.51 -2.75 20.45
CA ASP A 83 -33.32 -3.92 20.17
C ASP A 83 -32.51 -4.81 19.23
N LEU A 84 -32.06 -5.95 19.77
CA LEU A 84 -31.28 -6.97 19.06
C LEU A 84 -31.96 -7.35 17.74
N SER A 85 -33.29 -7.28 17.70
CA SER A 85 -34.08 -7.56 16.50
C SER A 85 -33.86 -6.52 15.41
N GLU A 86 -33.88 -5.22 15.74
CA GLU A 86 -33.64 -4.13 14.79
C GLU A 86 -32.19 -4.16 14.28
N PHE A 87 -31.23 -4.45 15.18
CA PHE A 87 -29.83 -4.60 14.80
C PHE A 87 -29.63 -5.76 13.84
N LEU A 88 -30.18 -6.94 14.13
CA LEU A 88 -30.07 -8.11 13.26
C LEU A 88 -30.76 -7.90 11.90
N LEU A 89 -31.87 -7.15 11.86
CA LEU A 89 -32.54 -6.79 10.61
C LEU A 89 -31.66 -5.86 9.74
N ARG A 90 -31.09 -4.79 10.32
CA ARG A 90 -30.15 -3.90 9.61
C ARG A 90 -28.89 -4.63 9.17
N LEU A 91 -28.36 -5.52 10.01
CA LEU A 91 -27.21 -6.37 9.69
C LEU A 91 -27.53 -7.25 8.47
N ARG A 92 -28.71 -7.87 8.45
CA ARG A 92 -29.14 -8.71 7.34
C ARG A 92 -29.32 -7.93 6.04
N GLU A 93 -29.93 -6.75 6.08
CA GLU A 93 -30.08 -5.89 4.88
C GLU A 93 -28.73 -5.40 4.34
N THR A 94 -27.79 -5.05 5.23
CA THR A 94 -26.43 -4.65 4.83
C THR A 94 -25.68 -5.82 4.20
N PHE A 95 -25.72 -7.02 4.79
CA PHE A 95 -25.11 -8.20 4.16
C PHE A 95 -25.76 -8.61 2.83
N LEU A 96 -27.06 -8.36 2.66
CA LEU A 96 -27.76 -8.62 1.37
C LEU A 96 -27.40 -7.61 0.29
N THR A 97 -27.02 -6.38 0.65
CA THR A 97 -26.60 -5.33 -0.28
C THR A 97 -25.10 -5.37 -0.59
N LEU A 98 -24.29 -5.93 0.31
CA LEU A 98 -22.87 -6.21 0.09
C LEU A 98 -22.72 -7.40 -0.86
N LYS A 99 -22.58 -7.12 -2.16
CA LYS A 99 -22.03 -8.11 -3.09
C LYS A 99 -20.54 -8.27 -2.81
N PRO A 100 -20.02 -9.50 -2.67
CA PRO A 100 -18.58 -9.74 -2.69
C PRO A 100 -18.04 -9.19 -4.01
N THR A 101 -17.34 -8.06 -3.95
CA THR A 101 -16.50 -7.63 -5.06
C THR A 101 -15.34 -8.61 -5.08
N PRO A 102 -15.06 -9.31 -6.19
CA PRO A 102 -13.86 -10.13 -6.25
C PRO A 102 -12.68 -9.25 -5.85
N ALA A 103 -12.02 -9.62 -4.75
CA ALA A 103 -10.76 -8.99 -4.35
C ALA A 103 -9.87 -9.02 -5.58
N SER A 104 -9.35 -7.84 -5.95
CA SER A 104 -8.42 -7.61 -7.05
C SER A 104 -7.79 -8.91 -7.53
N CYS A 105 -8.28 -9.45 -8.65
CA CYS A 105 -7.55 -10.49 -9.36
C CYS A 105 -6.20 -9.87 -9.65
N HIS A 106 -5.17 -10.18 -8.86
CA HIS A 106 -3.81 -9.95 -9.28
C HIS A 106 -3.68 -10.85 -10.51
N PRO A 107 -3.60 -10.30 -11.73
CA PRO A 107 -3.30 -11.16 -12.84
C PRO A 107 -1.97 -11.81 -12.47
N SER A 108 -1.96 -13.14 -12.36
CA SER A 108 -0.72 -13.91 -12.50
C SER A 108 -0.34 -13.87 -13.97
N THR A 109 -0.25 -12.66 -14.54
CA THR A 109 0.34 -12.46 -15.84
C THR A 109 1.80 -12.80 -15.62
N SER A 110 2.17 -14.03 -16.02
CA SER A 110 3.55 -14.34 -16.32
C SER A 110 4.02 -13.21 -17.22
N CYS A 111 4.88 -12.33 -16.70
CA CYS A 111 5.49 -11.30 -17.51
C CYS A 111 6.12 -12.05 -18.70
N PHE A 112 5.69 -11.72 -19.92
CA PHE A 112 6.28 -12.33 -21.09
C PHE A 112 7.72 -11.84 -21.18
N VAL A 113 8.64 -12.70 -20.77
CA VAL A 113 10.08 -12.45 -20.89
C VAL A 113 10.56 -13.22 -22.10
N HIS A 114 10.98 -12.49 -23.13
CA HIS A 114 11.53 -13.11 -24.32
C HIS A 114 12.78 -13.93 -23.97
N THR A 115 12.87 -15.16 -24.45
CA THR A 115 13.96 -16.11 -24.09
C THR A 115 15.35 -15.56 -24.41
N ALA A 116 15.48 -14.78 -25.49
CA ALA A 116 16.75 -14.15 -25.86
C ALA A 116 17.30 -13.18 -24.80
N LEU A 117 16.47 -12.63 -23.89
CA LEU A 117 16.96 -11.77 -22.80
C LEU A 117 17.94 -12.49 -21.87
N LYS A 118 17.84 -13.83 -21.76
CA LYS A 118 18.76 -14.63 -20.94
C LYS A 118 20.16 -14.72 -21.52
N THR A 119 20.30 -14.56 -22.84
CA THR A 119 21.55 -14.74 -23.58
C THR A 119 21.98 -13.46 -24.31
N CYS A 120 21.32 -12.35 -24.05
CA CYS A 120 21.57 -11.10 -24.76
C CYS A 120 22.88 -10.48 -24.29
N SER A 121 23.81 -10.20 -25.22
CA SER A 121 25.09 -9.56 -24.89
C SER A 121 24.97 -8.06 -24.68
N HIS A 122 23.99 -7.41 -25.31
CA HIS A 122 23.80 -5.96 -25.25
C HIS A 122 22.35 -5.56 -24.98
N VAL A 123 22.15 -4.46 -24.27
CA VAL A 123 20.81 -3.91 -23.96
C VAL A 123 20.75 -2.41 -24.24
N PHE A 124 19.54 -1.94 -24.55
CA PHE A 124 19.22 -0.52 -24.56
C PHE A 124 18.59 -0.15 -23.21
N VAL A 125 19.04 0.96 -22.61
CA VAL A 125 18.56 1.44 -21.32
C VAL A 125 17.69 2.67 -21.54
N GLU A 126 16.51 2.69 -20.93
CA GLU A 126 15.63 3.85 -20.99
C GLU A 126 16.27 5.04 -20.28
N VAL A 127 16.29 6.18 -20.95
CA VAL A 127 16.73 7.45 -20.36
C VAL A 127 15.53 8.09 -19.71
N GLU A 128 15.66 8.58 -18.48
CA GLU A 128 14.50 9.13 -17.75
C GLU A 128 14.58 10.65 -17.60
N GLY A 129 13.42 11.29 -17.49
CA GLY A 129 13.28 12.75 -17.31
C GLY A 129 12.52 13.47 -18.42
N LEU A 130 12.38 14.81 -18.27
CA LEU A 130 11.77 15.67 -19.29
C LEU A 130 12.65 15.67 -20.55
N LYS A 131 12.22 14.92 -21.57
CA LYS A 131 12.89 14.86 -22.86
C LYS A 131 12.37 15.99 -23.76
N PRO A 132 13.25 16.68 -24.51
CA PRO A 132 12.82 17.49 -25.64
C PRO A 132 12.02 16.64 -26.63
N SER A 133 11.09 17.27 -27.34
CA SER A 133 10.31 16.60 -28.38
C SER A 133 11.23 15.88 -29.37
N LEU A 134 10.83 14.67 -29.78
CA LEU A 134 11.55 13.82 -30.74
C LEU A 134 12.94 13.31 -30.29
N THR A 135 13.22 13.30 -28.98
CA THR A 135 14.45 12.67 -28.45
C THR A 135 14.29 11.15 -28.33
N ALA A 136 15.32 10.39 -28.71
CA ALA A 136 15.33 8.94 -28.57
C ALA A 136 15.10 8.53 -27.09
N PRO A 137 14.17 7.60 -26.82
CA PRO A 137 13.83 7.26 -25.45
C PRO A 137 14.88 6.37 -24.76
N TYR A 138 15.72 5.68 -25.53
CA TYR A 138 16.71 4.74 -25.04
C TYR A 138 18.13 5.14 -25.46
N GLN A 139 19.11 4.74 -24.65
CA GLN A 139 20.54 4.80 -24.94
C GLN A 139 21.13 3.38 -25.07
N GLY A 140 22.20 3.24 -25.85
CA GLY A 140 22.90 1.97 -26.04
C GLY A 140 23.31 1.76 -27.50
N PRO A 141 23.69 0.53 -27.87
CA PRO A 141 23.69 -0.68 -27.05
C PRO A 141 24.80 -0.69 -25.99
N PHE A 142 24.48 -1.11 -24.75
CA PHE A 142 25.44 -1.32 -23.67
C PHE A 142 25.70 -2.81 -23.44
N GLU A 143 26.94 -3.20 -23.17
CA GLU A 143 27.31 -4.58 -22.84
C GLU A 143 26.76 -4.98 -21.45
N VAL A 144 26.18 -6.18 -21.36
CA VAL A 144 25.69 -6.75 -20.09
C VAL A 144 26.85 -7.41 -19.34
N LEU A 145 27.23 -6.83 -18.20
CA LEU A 145 28.22 -7.39 -17.28
C LEU A 145 27.50 -8.20 -16.20
N SER A 146 27.86 -9.48 -16.07
CA SER A 146 27.32 -10.41 -15.06
C SER A 146 28.10 -10.36 -13.75
#